data_AF-A0A950TW14-F1
#
_entry.id   AF-A0A950TW14-F1
#
_cell.length_a   1.000
_cell.length_b   1.000
_cell.length_c   1.000
_cell.angle_alpha   90.00
_cell.angle_beta   90.00
_cell.angle_gamma   90.00
#
_symmetry.space_group_name_H-M   'P 1'
#
loop_
_entity.id
_entity.type
_entity.pdbx_description
1 polymer ?
#
loop_
_entity_poly.entity_id
_entity_poly.type
_entity_poly.pdbx_seq_one_letter_code
_entity_poly.pdbx_strand_id
1 'polypeptide(L)'
;MLHDNFLVRDNMAALESQVFNPATLFRLAGPSYSRTDVLREYFDRQLFHGATFAQLYQRPGAPIVILNATDMASGEVFSLVEGRFDDLCSDLSRFPVAAGVAASAAFPIALTPLSLKNWSKQPNCSVPQRPKWVESALKGNITRYVNLPQYKLAIETDALRSNKVEYVHLLDGGLVDNRGVSAILQEMFTPNDPTSQITLINKGLIHRLVAIQVVARSATPSPISTNPNTPGVFSVVGAVIDNPIDSATRGNAENFEAAFSQLRQAGMLRNLAPAPLDLPDYIYAIEVDPDQFSVQDPEQGSLRTEFERIPTSWTMSAAQLQTVQTAAHRLLNQHPCFVRLREDLSGRPTSVLGNRCHPEATPQASPAPVAAEGGQKGKG
;
A
#
# COMPACT_ATOMS: atom_id res chain seq x y z
N MET A 1 16.63 -3.53 16.92
CA MET A 1 16.11 -2.14 16.91
C MET A 1 14.59 -2.14 16.92
N LEU A 2 13.86 -2.44 15.82
CA LEU A 2 12.38 -2.42 15.83
C LEU A 2 11.75 -3.34 16.89
N HIS A 3 12.23 -4.58 17.00
CA HIS A 3 11.72 -5.55 17.97
C HIS A 3 11.80 -5.01 19.41
N ASP A 4 13.01 -4.69 19.87
CA ASP A 4 13.28 -4.32 21.27
C ASP A 4 12.83 -2.89 21.63
N ASN A 5 12.79 -1.99 20.65
CA ASN A 5 12.42 -0.59 20.86
C ASN A 5 10.92 -0.35 20.73
N PHE A 6 10.16 -1.26 20.12
CA PHE A 6 8.74 -1.02 19.85
C PHE A 6 7.87 -2.27 20.01
N LEU A 7 8.16 -3.38 19.32
CA LEU A 7 7.23 -4.53 19.27
C LEU A 7 6.97 -5.19 20.63
N VAL A 8 7.95 -5.17 21.54
CA VAL A 8 7.82 -5.75 22.89
C VAL A 8 7.70 -4.71 23.99
N ARG A 9 7.42 -3.45 23.62
CA ARG A 9 7.23 -2.33 24.56
C ARG A 9 5.74 -2.04 24.75
N ASP A 10 5.39 -1.59 25.94
CA ASP A 10 4.07 -1.03 26.22
C ASP A 10 4.02 0.43 25.73
N ASN A 11 3.82 0.58 24.43
CA ASN A 11 3.77 1.91 23.80
C ASN A 11 2.47 2.65 24.13
N MET A 12 1.40 1.93 24.49
CA MET A 12 0.13 2.55 24.87
C MET A 12 0.25 3.23 26.23
N ALA A 13 0.79 2.53 27.24
CA ALA A 13 1.05 3.14 28.55
C ALA A 13 2.05 4.30 28.44
N ALA A 14 3.08 4.15 27.59
CA ALA A 14 4.04 5.22 27.33
C ALA A 14 3.36 6.45 26.68
N LEU A 15 2.47 6.24 25.70
CA LEU A 15 1.72 7.31 25.06
C LEU A 15 0.75 7.99 26.04
N GLU A 16 0.01 7.21 26.83
CA GLU A 16 -0.90 7.73 27.87
C GLU A 16 -0.13 8.61 28.87
N SER A 17 1.05 8.16 29.33
CA SER A 17 1.90 8.95 30.22
C SER A 17 2.31 10.30 29.61
N GLN A 18 2.50 10.35 28.28
CA GLN A 18 2.82 11.59 27.57
C GLN A 18 1.60 12.50 27.44
N VAL A 19 0.41 11.94 27.25
CA VAL A 19 -0.84 12.71 27.19
C VAL A 19 -1.14 13.36 28.54
N PHE A 20 -0.92 12.66 29.66
CA PHE A 20 -1.15 13.20 31.00
C PHE A 20 -0.02 14.12 31.52
N ASN A 21 1.05 14.31 30.76
CA ASN A 21 2.11 15.24 31.12
C ASN A 21 1.57 16.70 31.11
N PRO A 22 1.78 17.50 32.18
CA PRO A 22 1.26 18.87 32.25
C PRO A 22 1.67 19.78 31.08
N ALA A 23 2.90 19.64 30.58
CA ALA A 23 3.36 20.41 29.43
C ALA A 23 2.65 19.99 28.14
N THR A 24 2.40 18.69 27.94
CA THR A 24 1.63 18.18 26.81
C THR A 24 0.17 18.65 26.89
N LEU A 25 -0.46 18.58 28.08
CA LEU A 25 -1.82 19.08 28.29
C LEU A 25 -1.94 20.56 27.97
N PHE A 26 -0.97 21.37 28.40
CA PHE A 26 -0.92 22.80 28.05
C PHE A 26 -0.82 23.02 26.53
N ARG A 27 0.01 22.22 25.83
CA ARG A 27 0.10 22.30 24.36
C ARG A 27 -1.21 21.86 23.69
N LEU A 28 -1.83 20.77 24.14
CA LEU A 28 -3.11 20.25 23.63
C LEU A 28 -4.29 21.21 23.85
N ALA A 29 -4.20 22.12 24.84
CA ALA A 29 -5.18 23.18 25.02
C ALA A 29 -5.10 24.27 23.92
N GLY A 30 -3.97 24.34 23.20
CA GLY A 30 -3.77 25.27 22.09
C GLY A 30 -4.25 24.70 20.75
N PRO A 31 -4.59 25.55 19.77
CA PRO A 31 -5.11 25.11 18.47
C PRO A 31 -4.04 24.54 17.53
N SER A 32 -2.76 24.67 17.87
CA SER A 32 -1.62 24.30 17.01
C SER A 32 -0.98 22.95 17.34
N TYR A 33 -1.51 22.23 18.34
CA TYR A 33 -0.97 20.94 18.76
C TYR A 33 -2.10 19.95 19.04
N SER A 34 -1.96 18.75 18.49
CA SER A 34 -3.06 17.80 18.40
C SER A 34 -2.71 16.44 19.03
N ARG A 35 -3.70 15.55 19.18
CA ARG A 35 -3.46 14.19 19.72
C ARG A 35 -2.50 13.40 18.84
N THR A 36 -2.57 13.63 17.53
CA THR A 36 -1.67 13.03 16.54
C THR A 36 -0.26 13.60 16.60
N ASP A 37 -0.07 14.84 17.08
CA ASP A 37 1.27 15.36 17.32
C ASP A 37 1.96 14.65 18.49
N VAL A 38 1.20 14.26 19.53
CA VAL A 38 1.75 13.44 20.62
C VAL A 38 2.25 12.10 20.06
N LEU A 39 1.45 11.45 19.21
CA LEU A 39 1.83 10.20 18.55
C LEU A 39 3.04 10.38 17.62
N ARG A 40 3.05 11.44 16.82
CA ARG A 40 4.16 11.80 15.93
C ARG A 40 5.46 11.97 16.72
N GLU A 41 5.43 12.76 17.80
CA GLU A 41 6.60 12.97 18.64
C GLU A 41 7.04 11.68 19.35
N TYR A 42 6.09 10.82 19.73
CA TYR A 42 6.39 9.51 20.29
C TYR A 42 7.13 8.62 19.29
N PHE A 43 6.59 8.45 18.08
CA PHE A 43 7.22 7.68 17.01
C PHE A 43 8.57 8.26 16.61
N ASP A 44 8.70 9.58 16.54
CA ASP A 44 9.97 10.21 16.23
C ASP A 44 11.02 9.91 17.30
N ARG A 45 10.67 9.97 18.59
CA ARG A 45 11.59 9.64 19.68
C ARG A 45 12.00 8.16 19.71
N GLN A 46 11.08 7.24 19.45
CA GLN A 46 11.30 5.80 19.65
C GLN A 46 11.82 5.07 18.41
N LEU A 47 11.44 5.51 17.21
CA LEU A 47 11.66 4.77 15.96
C LEU A 47 12.47 5.55 14.93
N PHE A 48 12.09 6.80 14.66
CA PHE A 48 12.54 7.50 13.46
C PHE A 48 13.67 8.51 13.70
N HIS A 49 13.83 9.01 14.92
CA HIS A 49 14.91 9.89 15.36
C HIS A 49 15.18 11.09 14.43
N GLY A 50 14.11 11.76 13.98
CA GLY A 50 14.17 12.89 13.07
C GLY A 50 14.30 12.52 11.59
N ALA A 51 14.14 11.24 11.23
CA ALA A 51 14.28 10.81 9.85
C ALA A 51 13.22 11.42 8.94
N THR A 52 13.66 11.80 7.74
CA THR A 52 12.79 12.32 6.66
C THR A 52 12.69 11.32 5.50
N PHE A 53 11.73 11.52 4.61
CA PHE A 53 11.58 10.64 3.43
C PHE A 53 12.84 10.64 2.54
N ALA A 54 13.58 11.74 2.43
CA ALA A 54 14.87 11.75 1.72
C ALA A 54 15.83 10.68 2.25
N GLN A 55 15.88 10.51 3.57
CA GLN A 55 16.80 9.55 4.21
C GLN A 55 16.37 8.09 3.97
N LEU A 56 15.09 7.83 3.72
CA LEU A 56 14.62 6.50 3.32
C LEU A 56 15.21 6.09 1.96
N TYR A 57 15.25 7.02 1.01
CA TYR A 57 15.66 6.76 -0.38
C TYR A 57 17.17 6.92 -0.64
N GLN A 58 17.93 7.49 0.30
CA GLN A 58 19.38 7.67 0.17
C GLN A 58 20.19 6.36 0.20
N ARG A 59 19.61 5.25 0.69
CA ARG A 59 20.33 3.98 0.79
C ARG A 59 20.24 3.22 -0.54
N PRO A 60 21.36 2.78 -1.13
CA PRO A 60 21.33 1.93 -2.32
C PRO A 60 20.45 0.69 -2.09
N GLY A 61 19.46 0.49 -2.96
CA GLY A 61 18.51 -0.63 -2.84
C GLY A 61 17.44 -0.48 -1.75
N ALA A 62 17.25 0.71 -1.18
CA ALA A 62 16.12 0.97 -0.29
C ALA A 62 14.79 0.69 -1.02
N PRO A 63 13.82 0.04 -0.35
CA PRO A 63 12.48 -0.11 -0.91
C PRO A 63 11.81 1.27 -1.01
N ILE A 64 10.99 1.45 -2.05
CA ILE A 64 10.06 2.57 -2.09
C ILE A 64 8.97 2.34 -1.04
N VAL A 65 8.70 3.34 -0.21
CA VAL A 65 7.69 3.29 0.85
C VAL A 65 6.63 4.33 0.56
N ILE A 66 5.41 3.87 0.30
CA ILE A 66 4.26 4.74 0.10
C ILE A 66 3.37 4.60 1.34
N LEU A 67 3.22 5.69 2.09
CA LEU A 67 2.25 5.77 3.18
C LEU A 67 0.98 6.41 2.64
N ASN A 68 -0.17 5.82 2.96
CA ASN A 68 -1.47 6.38 2.59
C ASN A 68 -2.16 6.94 3.83
N ALA A 69 -2.88 8.03 3.62
CA ALA A 69 -3.90 8.53 4.53
C ALA A 69 -5.12 8.93 3.71
N THR A 70 -6.20 9.25 4.39
CA THR A 70 -7.42 9.75 3.79
C THR A 70 -7.49 11.26 4.00
N ASP A 71 -7.69 12.03 2.93
CA ASP A 71 -8.05 13.44 3.07
C ASP A 71 -9.51 13.54 3.53
N MET A 72 -9.70 13.96 4.77
CA MET A 72 -11.02 14.07 5.42
C MET A 72 -11.99 14.96 4.65
N ALA A 73 -11.51 15.96 3.91
CA ALA A 73 -12.38 16.90 3.20
C ALA A 73 -12.93 16.31 1.89
N SER A 74 -12.08 15.64 1.11
CA SER A 74 -12.47 15.04 -0.17
C SER A 74 -12.98 13.60 -0.04
N GLY A 75 -12.56 12.88 1.00
CA GLY A 75 -12.77 11.45 1.14
C GLY A 75 -11.93 10.62 0.17
N GLU A 76 -10.87 11.19 -0.41
CA GLU A 76 -9.97 10.54 -1.36
C GLU A 76 -8.64 10.11 -0.70
N VAL A 77 -7.91 9.21 -1.37
CA VAL A 77 -6.61 8.75 -0.91
C VAL A 77 -5.57 9.85 -1.13
N PHE A 78 -4.89 10.20 -0.04
CA PHE A 78 -3.69 11.00 -0.07
C PHE A 78 -2.46 10.13 0.17
N SER A 79 -1.80 9.73 -0.92
CA SER A 79 -0.54 9.01 -0.88
C SER A 79 0.62 9.97 -0.68
N LEU A 80 1.52 9.66 0.27
CA LEU A 80 2.72 10.42 0.55
C LEU A 80 3.81 10.12 -0.50
N VAL A 81 3.61 10.68 -1.69
CA VAL A 81 4.51 10.59 -2.86
C VAL A 81 4.86 12.00 -3.36
N GLU A 82 5.97 12.13 -4.09
CA GLU A 82 6.50 13.43 -4.52
C GLU A 82 5.46 14.21 -5.32
N GLY A 83 4.82 13.59 -6.31
CA GLY A 83 3.81 14.25 -7.14
C GLY A 83 2.63 14.85 -6.36
N ARG A 84 2.20 14.21 -5.28
CA ARG A 84 1.12 14.73 -4.41
C ARG A 84 1.58 15.88 -3.52
N PHE A 85 2.83 15.85 -3.07
CA PHE A 85 3.41 16.97 -2.32
C PHE A 85 3.67 18.18 -3.25
N ASP A 86 4.05 17.94 -4.50
CA ASP A 86 4.17 18.97 -5.53
C ASP A 86 2.83 19.65 -5.82
N ASP A 87 1.72 18.91 -5.81
CA ASP A 87 0.36 19.47 -5.93
C ASP A 87 0.05 20.48 -4.81
N LEU A 88 0.62 20.27 -3.62
CA LEU A 88 0.54 21.17 -2.47
C LEU A 88 1.66 22.22 -2.44
N CYS A 89 2.55 22.22 -3.43
CA CYS A 89 3.80 22.98 -3.44
C CYS A 89 4.63 22.79 -2.17
N SER A 90 4.72 21.54 -1.72
CA SER A 90 5.42 21.10 -0.52
C SER A 90 6.52 20.10 -0.90
N ASP A 91 7.52 19.96 -0.03
CA ASP A 91 8.68 19.09 -0.27
C ASP A 91 8.56 17.81 0.57
N LEU A 92 8.25 16.68 -0.09
CA LEU A 92 8.18 15.38 0.58
C LEU A 92 9.53 14.97 1.18
N SER A 93 10.64 15.30 0.51
CA SER A 93 11.98 14.87 0.93
C SER A 93 12.35 15.36 2.33
N ARG A 94 11.79 16.51 2.73
CA ARG A 94 11.95 17.13 4.06
C ARG A 94 10.86 16.74 5.05
N PHE A 95 9.83 16.04 4.61
CA PHE A 95 8.72 15.63 5.47
C PHE A 95 9.19 14.54 6.46
N PRO A 96 8.89 14.65 7.77
CA PRO A 96 9.29 13.63 8.74
C PRO A 96 8.56 12.30 8.52
N VAL A 97 9.29 11.19 8.54
CA VAL A 97 8.69 9.85 8.41
C VAL A 97 7.69 9.60 9.53
N ALA A 98 8.03 10.02 10.77
CA ALA A 98 7.13 9.92 11.91
C ALA A 98 5.79 10.64 11.70
N ALA A 99 5.78 11.76 10.98
CA ALA A 99 4.55 12.50 10.66
C ALA A 99 3.69 11.72 9.65
N GLY A 100 4.33 11.12 8.63
CA GLY A 100 3.63 10.29 7.66
C GLY A 100 3.02 9.03 8.27
N VAL A 101 3.77 8.35 9.14
CA VAL A 101 3.28 7.17 9.87
C VAL A 101 2.15 7.57 10.82
N ALA A 102 2.28 8.68 11.55
CA ALA A 102 1.22 9.15 12.44
C ALA A 102 -0.06 9.56 11.69
N ALA A 103 0.06 10.19 10.51
CA ALA A 103 -1.08 10.54 9.66
C ALA A 103 -1.82 9.29 9.14
N SER A 104 -1.05 8.29 8.68
CA SER A 104 -1.57 7.00 8.20
C SER A 104 -2.23 6.17 9.30
N ALA A 105 -1.83 6.39 10.56
CA ALA A 105 -2.35 5.69 11.74
C ALA A 105 -3.42 6.48 12.51
N ALA A 106 -3.83 7.66 12.02
CA ALA A 106 -4.70 8.58 12.76
C ALA A 106 -6.18 8.15 12.73
N PHE A 107 -6.50 7.02 13.38
CA PHE A 107 -7.86 6.49 13.47
C PHE A 107 -8.84 7.54 14.06
N PRO A 108 -10.02 7.75 13.43
CA PRO A 108 -11.01 8.71 13.91
C PRO A 108 -11.45 8.37 15.33
N ILE A 109 -12.03 9.34 16.05
CA ILE A 109 -12.36 9.24 17.48
C ILE A 109 -11.11 9.32 18.38
N ALA A 110 -10.15 8.40 18.22
CA ALA A 110 -8.96 8.30 19.07
C ALA A 110 -7.96 9.43 18.78
N LEU A 111 -7.73 9.72 17.51
CA LEU A 111 -6.73 10.68 17.05
C LEU A 111 -7.40 11.86 16.32
N THR A 112 -6.62 12.90 16.05
CA THR A 112 -7.06 14.09 15.30
C THR A 112 -6.42 14.09 13.92
N PRO A 113 -7.05 14.64 12.88
CA PRO A 113 -6.41 14.69 11.57
C PRO A 113 -5.09 15.48 11.61
N LEU A 114 -4.06 14.97 10.95
CA LEU A 114 -2.81 15.70 10.70
C LEU A 114 -3.03 16.68 9.55
N SER A 115 -2.83 17.97 9.80
CA SER A 115 -3.13 19.00 8.80
C SER A 115 -1.89 19.37 8.01
N LEU A 116 -1.96 19.26 6.68
CA LEU A 116 -0.97 19.78 5.75
C LEU A 116 -1.46 21.09 5.16
N LYS A 117 -0.59 22.10 5.16
CA LYS A 117 -0.89 23.37 4.51
C LYS A 117 -0.61 23.27 3.02
N ASN A 118 -1.55 23.76 2.21
CA ASN A 118 -1.36 23.90 0.79
C ASN A 118 -0.65 25.22 0.48
N TRP A 119 0.55 25.13 -0.08
CA TRP A 119 1.38 26.27 -0.45
C TRP A 119 1.29 26.63 -1.94
N SER A 120 0.40 26.00 -2.71
CA SER A 120 0.21 26.26 -4.15
C SER A 120 -0.17 27.71 -4.46
N LYS A 121 -0.62 28.49 -3.47
CA LYS A 121 -0.92 29.92 -3.56
C LYS A 121 0.31 30.84 -3.42
N GLN A 122 1.44 30.33 -2.95
CA GLN A 122 2.59 31.20 -2.64
C GLN A 122 3.28 31.67 -3.92
N PRO A 123 3.76 32.93 -3.98
CA PRO A 123 4.42 33.48 -5.16
C PRO A 123 5.66 32.70 -5.61
N ASN A 124 6.32 32.00 -4.69
CA ASN A 124 7.51 31.20 -4.95
C ASN A 124 7.21 29.74 -5.35
N CYS A 125 5.93 29.39 -5.53
CA CYS A 125 5.59 28.07 -6.05
C CYS A 125 5.93 27.98 -7.54
N SER A 126 6.98 27.24 -7.88
CA SER A 126 7.44 27.07 -9.27
C SER A 126 6.63 26.02 -10.04
N VAL A 127 5.76 25.27 -9.36
CA VAL A 127 4.95 24.22 -9.96
C VAL A 127 3.81 24.86 -10.76
N PRO A 128 3.61 24.49 -12.05
CA PRO A 128 2.51 25.04 -12.84
C PRO A 128 1.16 24.76 -12.18
N GLN A 129 0.30 25.79 -12.09
CA GLN A 129 -1.06 25.66 -11.53
C GLN A 129 -1.87 24.59 -12.26
N ARG A 130 -1.69 24.44 -13.57
CA ARG A 130 -2.33 23.37 -14.34
C ARG A 130 -1.31 22.72 -15.29
N PRO A 131 -0.81 21.51 -14.96
CA PRO A 131 0.03 20.72 -15.86
C PRO A 131 -0.67 20.39 -17.17
N LYS A 132 0.12 20.17 -18.23
CA LYS A 132 -0.40 19.78 -19.54
C LYS A 132 -1.28 18.53 -19.49
N TRP A 133 -0.89 17.51 -18.71
CA TRP A 133 -1.67 16.28 -18.60
C TRP A 133 -3.03 16.52 -17.95
N VAL A 134 -3.11 17.38 -16.92
CA VAL A 134 -4.36 17.80 -16.28
C VAL A 134 -5.23 18.54 -17.29
N GLU A 135 -4.65 19.50 -18.00
CA GLU A 135 -5.35 20.26 -19.04
C GLU A 135 -5.89 19.35 -20.15
N SER A 136 -5.08 18.41 -20.64
CA SER A 136 -5.48 17.42 -21.65
C SER A 136 -6.59 16.51 -21.15
N ALA A 137 -6.49 16.01 -19.91
CA ALA A 137 -7.51 15.14 -19.33
C ALA A 137 -8.85 15.88 -19.16
N LEU A 138 -8.82 17.13 -18.67
CA LEU A 138 -10.02 17.95 -18.44
C LEU A 138 -10.66 18.45 -19.74
N LYS A 139 -9.87 18.77 -20.78
CA LYS A 139 -10.38 19.16 -22.11
C LYS A 139 -10.88 17.99 -22.94
N GLY A 140 -10.38 16.77 -22.68
CA GLY A 140 -10.73 15.58 -23.44
C GLY A 140 -12.18 15.16 -23.21
N ASN A 141 -13.07 15.50 -24.16
CA ASN A 141 -14.51 15.17 -24.07
C ASN A 141 -14.79 13.66 -23.89
N ILE A 142 -13.92 12.80 -24.44
CA ILE A 142 -14.05 11.35 -24.33
C ILE A 142 -13.41 10.79 -23.05
N THR A 143 -12.38 11.43 -22.50
CA THR A 143 -11.59 10.96 -21.35
C THR A 143 -12.48 10.68 -20.14
N ARG A 144 -13.47 11.53 -19.86
CA ARG A 144 -14.44 11.34 -18.77
C ARG A 144 -15.31 10.07 -18.89
N TYR A 145 -15.36 9.44 -20.06
CA TYR A 145 -16.12 8.21 -20.30
C TYR A 145 -15.22 6.98 -20.46
N VAL A 146 -14.09 7.10 -21.17
CA VAL A 146 -13.21 5.95 -21.48
C VAL A 146 -12.01 5.83 -20.54
N ASN A 147 -11.68 6.88 -19.80
CA ASN A 147 -10.63 6.89 -18.78
C ASN A 147 -11.04 7.77 -17.59
N LEU A 148 -12.17 7.41 -16.98
CA LEU A 148 -12.73 8.12 -15.82
C LEU A 148 -11.73 8.24 -14.64
N PRO A 149 -10.87 7.25 -14.31
CA PRO A 149 -9.88 7.40 -13.25
C PRO A 149 -8.90 8.56 -13.51
N GLN A 150 -8.34 8.65 -14.72
CA GLN A 150 -7.44 9.76 -15.07
C GLN A 150 -8.17 11.11 -15.03
N TYR A 151 -9.42 11.15 -15.47
CA TYR A 151 -10.23 12.36 -15.40
C TYR A 151 -10.50 12.81 -13.96
N LYS A 152 -10.81 11.88 -13.04
CA LYS A 152 -10.99 12.18 -11.61
C LYS A 152 -9.70 12.68 -10.97
N LEU A 153 -8.58 12.02 -11.23
CA LEU A 153 -7.26 12.47 -10.75
C LEU A 153 -6.93 13.88 -11.25
N ALA A 154 -7.27 14.20 -12.49
CA ALA A 154 -7.09 15.55 -13.03
C ALA A 154 -7.96 16.60 -12.33
N ILE A 155 -9.22 16.28 -11.98
CA ILE A 155 -10.09 17.17 -11.19
C ILE A 155 -9.49 17.46 -9.82
N GLU A 156 -9.02 16.42 -9.14
CA GLU A 156 -8.45 16.54 -7.80
C GLU A 156 -7.15 17.34 -7.81
N THR A 157 -6.24 17.00 -8.74
CA THR A 157 -4.98 17.73 -8.95
C THR A 157 -5.24 19.20 -9.25
N ASP A 158 -6.22 19.49 -10.11
CA ASP A 158 -6.64 20.85 -10.41
C ASP A 158 -7.16 21.55 -9.15
N ALA A 159 -8.01 20.92 -8.35
CA ALA A 159 -8.56 21.51 -7.12
C ALA A 159 -7.46 21.87 -6.10
N LEU A 160 -6.45 21.01 -5.92
CA LEU A 160 -5.30 21.26 -5.06
C LEU A 160 -4.46 22.45 -5.56
N ARG A 161 -4.31 22.58 -6.89
CA ARG A 161 -3.49 23.65 -7.49
C ARG A 161 -4.25 24.93 -7.82
N SER A 162 -5.58 24.91 -7.87
CA SER A 162 -6.45 26.00 -8.37
C SER A 162 -7.06 26.88 -7.26
N ASN A 163 -6.36 27.09 -6.14
CA ASN A 163 -6.73 28.04 -5.06
C ASN A 163 -7.97 27.65 -4.20
N LYS A 164 -8.57 26.47 -4.38
CA LYS A 164 -9.79 26.06 -3.65
C LYS A 164 -9.52 25.33 -2.33
N VAL A 165 -8.31 24.78 -2.17
CA VAL A 165 -7.91 23.98 -1.00
C VAL A 165 -6.79 24.70 -0.27
N GLU A 166 -7.00 25.04 1.00
CA GLU A 166 -5.96 25.69 1.83
C GLU A 166 -5.24 24.72 2.76
N TYR A 167 -5.96 23.69 3.21
CA TYR A 167 -5.45 22.64 4.08
C TYR A 167 -6.00 21.30 3.62
N VAL A 168 -5.17 20.27 3.77
CA VAL A 168 -5.54 18.86 3.64
C VAL A 168 -5.49 18.26 5.05
N HIS A 169 -6.53 17.56 5.45
CA HIS A 169 -6.63 16.99 6.80
C HIS A 169 -6.56 15.47 6.72
N LEU A 170 -5.40 14.92 7.06
CA LEU A 170 -5.08 13.51 6.89
C LEU A 170 -5.46 12.69 8.12
N LEU A 171 -6.18 11.60 7.90
CA LEU A 171 -6.53 10.61 8.93
C LEU A 171 -6.43 9.19 8.38
N ASP A 172 -6.43 8.19 9.27
CA ASP A 172 -6.62 6.79 8.87
C ASP A 172 -8.09 6.59 8.55
N GLY A 173 -8.44 6.56 7.27
CA GLY A 173 -9.84 6.41 6.86
C GLY A 173 -10.30 4.97 6.90
N GLY A 174 -9.37 4.00 6.99
CA GLY A 174 -9.48 2.55 6.84
C GLY A 174 -10.13 2.04 5.54
N LEU A 175 -11.05 2.80 4.97
CA LEU A 175 -11.85 2.50 3.79
C LEU A 175 -11.13 2.97 2.52
N VAL A 176 -10.62 4.19 2.57
CA VAL A 176 -10.13 4.92 1.41
C VAL A 176 -8.65 4.62 1.19
N ASP A 177 -7.83 4.76 2.24
CA ASP A 177 -6.38 4.59 2.24
C ASP A 177 -5.86 3.14 2.21
N ASN A 178 -6.71 2.14 2.52
CA ASN A 178 -6.37 0.72 2.34
C ASN A 178 -6.29 0.27 0.86
N ARG A 179 -6.25 1.22 -0.08
CA ARG A 179 -5.95 1.03 -1.51
C ARG A 179 -4.44 0.94 -1.78
N GLY A 180 -3.66 0.35 -0.87
CA GLY A 180 -2.19 0.28 -0.97
C GLY A 180 -1.70 -0.32 -2.29
N VAL A 181 -2.36 -1.37 -2.77
CA VAL A 181 -2.08 -1.99 -4.08
C VAL A 181 -2.30 -0.99 -5.22
N SER A 182 -3.43 -0.28 -5.23
CA SER A 182 -3.74 0.69 -6.27
C SER A 182 -2.76 1.86 -6.29
N ALA A 183 -2.32 2.33 -5.12
CA ALA A 183 -1.31 3.39 -5.02
C ALA A 183 0.05 2.93 -5.58
N ILE A 184 0.48 1.71 -5.26
CA ILE A 184 1.70 1.11 -5.81
C ILE A 184 1.58 0.92 -7.32
N LEU A 185 0.48 0.35 -7.81
CA LEU A 185 0.26 0.16 -9.24
C LEU A 185 0.20 1.50 -9.97
N GLN A 186 -0.50 2.49 -9.42
CA GLN A 186 -0.55 3.82 -10.01
C GLN A 186 0.85 4.43 -10.09
N GLU A 187 1.64 4.41 -9.01
CA GLU A 187 3.01 4.93 -9.02
C GLU A 187 3.91 4.16 -10.00
N MET A 188 3.83 2.82 -9.97
CA MET A 188 4.62 1.96 -10.86
C MET A 188 4.30 2.21 -12.34
N PHE A 189 3.03 2.38 -12.68
CA PHE A 189 2.53 2.48 -14.05
C PHE A 189 2.11 3.91 -14.45
N THR A 190 2.50 4.95 -13.70
CA THR A 190 2.13 6.34 -14.02
C THR A 190 2.66 6.70 -15.42
N PRO A 191 1.78 6.94 -16.41
CA PRO A 191 2.23 7.33 -17.72
C PRO A 191 2.84 8.73 -17.63
N ASN A 192 4.01 8.92 -18.25
CA ASN A 192 4.74 10.20 -18.39
C ASN A 192 5.66 10.61 -17.22
N ASP A 193 5.92 9.74 -16.25
CA ASP A 193 7.06 9.95 -15.34
C ASP A 193 8.31 9.19 -15.85
N PRO A 194 9.38 9.88 -16.30
CA PRO A 194 10.62 9.24 -16.72
C PRO A 194 11.38 8.51 -15.60
N THR A 195 11.04 8.75 -14.31
CA THR A 195 11.58 8.00 -13.17
C THR A 195 10.77 6.77 -12.77
N SER A 196 9.60 6.56 -13.40
CA SER A 196 8.71 5.45 -13.07
C SER A 196 9.34 4.08 -13.32
N GLN A 197 9.05 3.14 -12.42
CA GLN A 197 9.55 1.76 -12.51
C GLN A 197 9.08 1.04 -13.78
N ILE A 198 7.99 1.48 -14.41
CA ILE A 198 7.57 0.96 -15.71
C ILE A 198 8.62 1.15 -16.81
N THR A 199 9.51 2.14 -16.68
CA THR A 199 10.64 2.31 -17.61
C THR A 199 11.68 1.20 -17.45
N LEU A 200 11.90 0.68 -16.24
CA LEU A 200 12.79 -0.47 -15.99
C LEU A 200 12.15 -1.78 -16.46
N ILE A 201 10.85 -1.94 -16.22
CA ILE A 201 10.04 -3.05 -16.73
C ILE A 201 10.08 -3.08 -18.27
N ASN A 202 9.78 -1.95 -18.93
CA ASN A 202 9.79 -1.82 -20.39
C ASN A 202 11.19 -1.99 -21.03
N LYS A 203 12.27 -1.85 -20.24
CA LYS A 203 13.64 -2.14 -20.68
C LYS A 203 14.03 -3.61 -20.49
N GLY A 204 13.11 -4.46 -20.04
CA GLY A 204 13.36 -5.88 -19.77
C GLY A 204 14.30 -6.14 -18.58
N LEU A 205 14.54 -5.14 -17.72
CA LEU A 205 15.47 -5.28 -16.59
C LEU A 205 14.83 -5.99 -15.38
N ILE A 206 13.50 -6.11 -15.36
CA ILE A 206 12.74 -6.78 -14.31
C ILE A 206 12.07 -8.02 -14.91
N HIS A 207 12.64 -9.19 -14.62
CA HIS A 207 12.13 -10.49 -15.09
C HIS A 207 11.14 -11.15 -14.12
N ARG A 208 11.09 -10.68 -12.87
CA ARG A 208 10.22 -11.23 -11.82
C ARG A 208 9.53 -10.11 -11.07
N LEU A 209 8.20 -10.18 -10.99
CA LEU A 209 7.38 -9.31 -10.17
C LEU A 209 6.77 -10.14 -9.03
N VAL A 210 7.04 -9.74 -7.80
CA VAL A 210 6.44 -10.36 -6.61
C VAL A 210 5.61 -9.29 -5.91
N ALA A 211 4.32 -9.54 -5.76
CA ALA A 211 3.41 -8.71 -5.01
C ALA A 211 2.87 -9.50 -3.82
N ILE A 212 3.07 -8.96 -2.62
CA ILE A 212 2.57 -9.54 -1.39
C ILE A 212 1.59 -8.54 -0.77
N GLN A 213 0.33 -8.94 -0.64
CA GLN A 213 -0.68 -8.21 0.10
C GLN A 213 -0.87 -8.88 1.46
N VAL A 214 -0.89 -8.10 2.53
CA VAL A 214 -1.15 -8.59 3.89
C VAL A 214 -2.42 -7.96 4.40
N VAL A 215 -3.43 -8.79 4.68
CA VAL A 215 -4.68 -8.36 5.30
C VAL A 215 -4.55 -8.54 6.81
N ALA A 216 -4.62 -7.43 7.53
CA ALA A 216 -4.55 -7.42 9.00
C ALA A 216 -5.90 -6.99 9.55
N ARG A 217 -6.83 -7.96 9.68
CA ARG A 217 -8.16 -7.74 10.24
C ARG A 217 -8.29 -8.40 11.62
N SER A 218 -8.73 -7.64 12.62
CA SER A 218 -9.23 -8.20 13.87
C SER A 218 -10.72 -8.53 13.73
N ALA A 219 -11.17 -9.67 14.26
CA ALA A 219 -12.54 -10.14 14.10
C ALA A 219 -13.21 -10.46 15.45
N THR A 220 -13.02 -9.59 16.45
CA THR A 220 -13.72 -9.73 17.73
C THR A 220 -15.23 -9.61 17.52
N PRO A 221 -16.05 -10.59 17.98
CA PRO A 221 -17.50 -10.54 17.83
C PRO A 221 -18.08 -9.23 18.38
N SER A 222 -18.90 -8.55 17.58
CA SER A 222 -19.49 -7.28 17.99
C SER A 222 -20.53 -7.50 19.09
N PRO A 223 -20.46 -6.78 20.23
CA PRO A 223 -21.50 -6.82 21.26
C PRO A 223 -22.90 -6.49 20.73
N ILE A 224 -22.98 -5.74 19.62
CA ILE A 224 -24.23 -5.37 18.93
C ILE A 224 -24.96 -6.61 18.42
N SER A 225 -24.24 -7.65 17.98
CA SER A 225 -24.83 -8.90 17.47
C SER A 225 -25.31 -9.85 18.56
N THR A 226 -24.95 -9.61 19.82
CA THR A 226 -25.20 -10.54 20.93
C THR A 226 -26.02 -9.93 22.07
N ASN A 227 -26.25 -8.62 22.06
CA ASN A 227 -26.97 -7.90 23.10
C ASN A 227 -28.25 -7.26 22.53
N PRO A 228 -29.45 -7.59 23.06
CA PRO A 228 -30.72 -7.02 22.57
C PRO A 228 -30.93 -5.55 22.95
N ASN A 229 -30.11 -4.98 23.84
CA ASN A 229 -30.22 -3.58 24.24
C ASN A 229 -29.80 -2.63 23.11
N THR A 230 -30.42 -1.45 23.06
CA THR A 230 -30.08 -0.40 22.09
C THR A 230 -28.58 -0.05 22.17
N PRO A 231 -27.83 -0.10 21.05
CA PRO A 231 -26.41 0.27 21.02
C PRO A 231 -26.19 1.71 21.48
N GLY A 232 -25.13 1.94 22.26
CA GLY A 232 -24.73 3.28 22.69
C GLY A 232 -24.13 4.11 21.55
N VAL A 233 -24.13 5.44 21.67
CA VAL A 233 -23.68 6.37 20.60
C VAL A 233 -22.27 6.04 20.10
N PHE A 234 -21.30 5.77 20.98
CA PHE A 234 -19.94 5.43 20.57
C PHE A 234 -19.84 4.10 19.81
N SER A 235 -20.66 3.10 20.20
CA SER A 235 -20.72 1.83 19.47
C SER A 235 -21.31 1.97 18.08
N VAL A 236 -22.28 2.88 17.91
CA VAL A 236 -22.86 3.21 16.59
C VAL A 236 -21.82 3.93 15.72
N VAL A 237 -21.14 4.94 16.26
CA VAL A 237 -20.09 5.67 15.51
C VAL A 237 -18.96 4.74 15.10
N GLY A 238 -18.47 3.88 16.01
CA GLY A 238 -17.47 2.86 15.70
C GLY A 238 -17.94 1.92 14.58
N ALA A 239 -19.13 1.34 14.69
CA ALA A 239 -19.67 0.45 13.66
C ALA A 239 -19.87 1.14 12.28
N VAL A 240 -20.19 2.44 12.24
CA VAL A 240 -20.29 3.22 11.00
C VAL A 240 -18.92 3.47 10.36
N ILE A 241 -17.84 3.47 11.15
CA ILE A 241 -16.47 3.59 10.67
C ILE A 241 -15.94 2.21 10.27
N ASP A 242 -16.02 1.22 11.16
CA ASP A 242 -15.37 -0.09 11.02
C ASP A 242 -16.02 -0.96 9.93
N ASN A 243 -17.36 -0.99 9.82
CA ASN A 243 -18.02 -1.90 8.87
C ASN A 243 -17.72 -1.56 7.40
N PRO A 244 -17.73 -0.27 6.96
CA PRO A 244 -17.26 0.08 5.64
C PRO A 244 -15.78 -0.28 5.41
N ILE A 245 -14.91 -0.09 6.39
CA ILE A 245 -13.49 -0.46 6.32
C ILE A 245 -13.34 -1.96 6.02
N ASP A 246 -14.03 -2.80 6.78
CA ASP A 246 -14.06 -4.25 6.55
C ASP A 246 -14.59 -4.60 5.15
N SER A 247 -15.64 -3.91 4.72
CA SER A 247 -16.22 -4.14 3.38
C SER A 247 -15.27 -3.74 2.26
N ALA A 248 -14.56 -2.62 2.36
CA ALA A 248 -13.58 -2.23 1.34
C ALA A 248 -12.32 -3.08 1.39
N THR A 249 -11.89 -3.52 2.57
CA THR A 249 -10.74 -4.43 2.70
C THR A 249 -10.98 -5.71 1.91
N ARG A 250 -12.18 -6.30 2.01
CA ARG A 250 -12.59 -7.44 1.17
C ARG A 250 -12.58 -7.08 -0.33
N GLY A 251 -13.17 -5.95 -0.71
CA GLY A 251 -13.16 -5.51 -2.11
C GLY A 251 -11.75 -5.23 -2.65
N ASN A 252 -10.81 -4.78 -1.82
CA ASN A 252 -9.43 -4.52 -2.22
C ASN A 252 -8.65 -5.83 -2.46
N ALA A 253 -8.88 -6.86 -1.64
CA ALA A 253 -8.36 -8.21 -1.88
C ALA A 253 -8.84 -8.78 -3.23
N GLU A 254 -10.15 -8.66 -3.52
CA GLU A 254 -10.69 -9.07 -4.82
C GLU A 254 -10.06 -8.29 -6.00
N ASN A 255 -9.87 -6.98 -5.83
CA ASN A 255 -9.24 -6.12 -6.83
C ASN A 255 -7.76 -6.46 -7.06
N PHE A 256 -7.02 -6.85 -6.01
CA PHE A 256 -5.63 -7.28 -6.12
C PHE A 256 -5.51 -8.51 -7.00
N GLU A 257 -6.26 -9.57 -6.70
CA GLU A 257 -6.24 -10.78 -7.52
C GLU A 257 -6.69 -10.51 -8.96
N ALA A 258 -7.72 -9.68 -9.16
CA ALA A 258 -8.16 -9.28 -10.50
C ALA A 258 -7.06 -8.53 -11.27
N ALA A 259 -6.41 -7.54 -10.64
CA ALA A 259 -5.35 -6.75 -11.26
C ALA A 259 -4.15 -7.62 -11.66
N PHE A 260 -3.68 -8.48 -10.77
CA PHE A 260 -2.55 -9.37 -11.08
C PHE A 260 -2.94 -10.50 -12.04
N SER A 261 -4.19 -10.95 -12.06
CA SER A 261 -4.71 -11.85 -13.10
C SER A 261 -4.68 -11.21 -14.48
N GLN A 262 -5.08 -9.94 -14.60
CA GLN A 262 -5.01 -9.19 -15.85
C GLN A 262 -3.56 -9.00 -16.32
N LEU A 263 -2.64 -8.64 -15.40
CA LEU A 263 -1.22 -8.54 -15.72
C LEU A 263 -0.65 -9.88 -16.23
N ARG A 264 -1.00 -11.00 -15.59
CA ARG A 264 -0.62 -12.34 -16.06
C ARG A 264 -1.15 -12.62 -17.47
N GLN A 265 -2.42 -12.33 -17.74
CA GLN A 265 -3.03 -12.53 -19.06
C GLN A 265 -2.37 -11.66 -20.14
N ALA A 266 -2.08 -10.40 -19.84
CA ALA A 266 -1.38 -9.52 -20.76
C ALA A 266 0.05 -10.02 -21.06
N GLY A 267 0.74 -10.59 -20.07
CA GLY A 267 2.04 -11.25 -20.25
C GLY A 267 1.97 -12.45 -21.20
N MET A 268 0.90 -13.27 -21.14
CA MET A 268 0.71 -14.39 -22.08
C MET A 268 0.52 -13.93 -23.52
N LEU A 269 -0.21 -12.84 -23.72
CA LEU A 269 -0.48 -12.28 -25.06
C LEU A 269 0.77 -11.67 -25.72
N ARG A 270 1.84 -11.39 -24.96
CA ARG A 270 3.15 -10.94 -25.48
C ARG A 270 3.69 -11.85 -26.57
N ASN A 271 3.45 -13.16 -26.47
CA ASN A 271 3.90 -14.15 -27.45
C ASN A 271 3.07 -14.15 -28.75
N LEU A 272 1.95 -13.41 -28.80
CA LEU A 272 0.99 -13.41 -29.91
C LEU A 272 0.95 -12.07 -30.67
N ALA A 273 1.32 -10.95 -30.04
CA ALA A 273 1.42 -9.63 -30.66
C ALA A 273 2.34 -8.70 -29.85
N PRO A 274 2.89 -7.61 -30.43
CA PRO A 274 3.61 -6.60 -29.66
C PRO A 274 2.68 -6.01 -28.59
N ALA A 275 2.92 -6.37 -27.33
CA ALA A 275 2.18 -5.80 -26.22
C ALA A 275 2.62 -4.33 -26.02
N PRO A 276 1.70 -3.42 -25.63
CA PRO A 276 2.06 -2.04 -25.29
C PRO A 276 3.01 -1.91 -24.09
N LEU A 277 3.20 -2.99 -23.32
CA LEU A 277 3.94 -3.09 -22.07
C LEU A 277 4.79 -4.37 -22.11
N ASP A 278 6.09 -4.28 -21.80
CA ASP A 278 6.98 -5.44 -21.70
C ASP A 278 6.92 -6.01 -20.27
N LEU A 279 5.89 -6.81 -19.98
CA LEU A 279 5.64 -7.31 -18.63
C LEU A 279 6.69 -8.36 -18.19
N PRO A 280 6.99 -8.46 -16.88
CA PRO A 280 7.94 -9.45 -16.35
C PRO A 280 7.55 -10.89 -16.65
N ASP A 281 8.53 -11.76 -16.92
CA ASP A 281 8.33 -13.16 -17.31
C ASP A 281 7.62 -13.99 -16.22
N TYR A 282 7.79 -13.61 -14.95
CA TYR A 282 7.17 -14.27 -13.81
C TYR A 282 6.46 -13.27 -12.90
N ILE A 283 5.18 -13.50 -12.60
CA ILE A 283 4.37 -12.65 -11.72
C ILE A 283 3.78 -13.49 -10.58
N TYR A 284 4.18 -13.20 -9.35
CA TYR A 284 3.67 -13.85 -8.14
C TYR A 284 2.75 -12.88 -7.40
N ALA A 285 1.47 -13.20 -7.31
CA ALA A 285 0.53 -12.54 -6.42
C ALA A 285 0.37 -13.42 -5.17
N ILE A 286 0.62 -12.86 -4.00
CA ILE A 286 0.59 -13.58 -2.72
C ILE A 286 -0.26 -12.76 -1.76
N GLU A 287 -1.50 -13.19 -1.55
CA GLU A 287 -2.35 -12.62 -0.52
C GLU A 287 -2.20 -13.41 0.77
N VAL A 288 -1.90 -12.72 1.86
CA VAL A 288 -1.79 -13.26 3.21
C VAL A 288 -2.98 -12.75 4.00
N ASP A 289 -3.99 -13.62 4.18
CA ASP A 289 -5.22 -13.31 4.91
C ASP A 289 -5.51 -14.41 5.95
N PRO A 290 -5.75 -14.07 7.24
CA PRO A 290 -6.17 -15.03 8.26
C PRO A 290 -7.39 -15.88 7.89
N ASP A 291 -8.28 -15.39 7.03
CA ASP A 291 -9.45 -16.13 6.53
C ASP A 291 -9.04 -17.34 5.66
N GLN A 292 -7.78 -17.44 5.23
CA GLN A 292 -7.23 -18.60 4.50
C GLN A 292 -6.90 -19.81 5.40
N PHE A 293 -6.96 -19.67 6.72
CA PHE A 293 -6.83 -20.82 7.62
C PHE A 293 -8.02 -21.78 7.47
N SER A 294 -7.74 -23.08 7.39
CA SER A 294 -8.78 -24.11 7.25
C SER A 294 -9.66 -24.16 8.50
N VAL A 295 -10.98 -24.04 8.30
CA VAL A 295 -11.98 -24.22 9.38
C VAL A 295 -12.18 -25.68 9.77
N GLN A 296 -11.67 -26.63 8.99
CA GLN A 296 -11.72 -28.06 9.28
C GLN A 296 -10.52 -28.53 10.12
N ASP A 297 -9.43 -27.77 10.14
CA ASP A 297 -8.24 -28.04 10.95
C ASP A 297 -8.36 -27.30 12.30
N PRO A 298 -8.54 -28.01 13.43
CA PRO A 298 -8.72 -27.38 14.74
C PRO A 298 -7.53 -26.50 15.16
N GLU A 299 -6.30 -26.86 14.78
CA GLU A 299 -5.12 -26.07 15.12
C GLU A 299 -5.10 -24.74 14.38
N GLN A 300 -5.44 -24.78 13.08
CA GLN A 300 -5.55 -23.57 12.27
C GLN A 300 -6.72 -22.69 12.72
N GLY A 301 -7.86 -23.29 13.05
CA GLY A 301 -9.00 -22.57 13.62
C GLY A 301 -8.65 -21.86 14.94
N SER A 302 -7.89 -22.51 15.83
CA SER A 302 -7.40 -21.89 17.07
C SER A 302 -6.44 -20.73 16.77
N LEU A 303 -5.43 -20.96 15.93
CA LEU A 303 -4.44 -19.94 15.56
C LEU A 303 -5.09 -18.71 14.92
N ARG A 304 -6.07 -18.93 14.03
CA ARG A 304 -6.88 -17.86 13.43
C ARG A 304 -7.62 -17.07 14.50
N THR A 305 -8.31 -17.75 15.41
CA THR A 305 -9.09 -17.10 16.49
C THR A 305 -8.20 -16.30 17.42
N GLU A 306 -7.01 -16.82 17.76
CA GLU A 306 -6.03 -16.10 18.57
C GLU A 306 -5.51 -14.86 17.85
N PHE A 307 -5.18 -14.97 16.57
CA PHE A 307 -4.73 -13.85 15.74
C PHE A 307 -5.81 -12.76 15.61
N GLU A 308 -7.05 -13.13 15.29
CA GLU A 308 -8.17 -12.20 15.10
C GLU A 308 -8.58 -11.47 16.40
N ARG A 309 -8.17 -11.98 17.56
CA ARG A 309 -8.41 -11.35 18.87
C ARG A 309 -7.31 -10.38 19.29
N ILE A 310 -6.21 -10.29 18.53
CA ILE A 310 -5.15 -9.33 18.82
C ILE A 310 -5.73 -7.93 18.58
N PRO A 311 -5.74 -7.05 19.59
CA PRO A 311 -6.32 -5.72 19.44
C PRO A 311 -5.43 -4.86 18.54
N THR A 312 -6.07 -4.02 17.71
CA THR A 312 -5.40 -2.96 16.96
C THR A 312 -4.89 -1.90 17.93
N SER A 313 -3.67 -2.08 18.42
CA SER A 313 -3.03 -1.18 19.38
C SER A 313 -1.51 -1.15 19.17
N TRP A 314 -0.85 -0.16 19.76
CA TRP A 314 0.62 -0.09 19.74
C TRP A 314 1.29 -0.97 20.80
N THR A 315 0.55 -1.81 21.51
CA THR A 315 1.10 -2.70 22.53
C THR A 315 0.69 -4.14 22.24
N MET A 316 1.67 -5.03 22.31
CA MET A 316 1.46 -6.45 22.05
C MET A 316 2.25 -7.26 23.06
N SER A 317 1.59 -8.24 23.70
CA SER A 317 2.28 -9.19 24.58
C SER A 317 3.20 -10.11 23.76
N ALA A 318 4.20 -10.70 24.42
CA ALA A 318 5.09 -11.66 23.77
C ALA A 318 4.33 -12.85 23.14
N ALA A 319 3.26 -13.31 23.81
CA ALA A 319 2.40 -14.37 23.30
C ALA A 319 1.68 -13.94 22.01
N GLN A 320 1.09 -12.74 21.99
CA GLN A 320 0.44 -12.20 20.78
C GLN A 320 1.45 -12.00 19.64
N LEU A 321 2.66 -11.51 19.93
CA LEU A 321 3.72 -11.39 18.91
C LEU A 321 4.08 -12.75 18.31
N GLN A 322 4.20 -13.78 19.16
CA GLN A 322 4.44 -15.16 18.72
C GLN A 322 3.27 -15.69 17.88
N THR A 323 2.02 -15.40 18.24
CA THR A 323 0.82 -15.73 17.45
C THR A 323 0.90 -15.09 16.07
N VAL A 324 1.22 -13.79 15.96
CA VAL A 324 1.38 -13.09 14.66
C VAL A 324 2.47 -13.74 13.82
N GLN A 325 3.64 -14.00 14.40
CA GLN A 325 4.76 -14.62 13.69
C GLN A 325 4.42 -16.04 13.20
N THR A 326 3.76 -16.83 14.06
CA THR A 326 3.33 -18.20 13.73
C THR A 326 2.28 -18.19 12.62
N ALA A 327 1.29 -17.30 12.71
CA ALA A 327 0.26 -17.14 11.70
C ALA A 327 0.86 -16.73 10.35
N ALA A 328 1.69 -15.68 10.32
CA ALA A 328 2.36 -15.21 9.11
C ALA A 328 3.23 -16.31 8.48
N HIS A 329 4.00 -17.05 9.29
CA HIS A 329 4.81 -18.16 8.78
C HIS A 329 3.95 -19.26 8.16
N ARG A 330 2.84 -19.64 8.80
CA ARG A 330 1.96 -20.70 8.29
C ARG A 330 1.23 -20.26 7.02
N LEU A 331 0.64 -19.06 7.01
CA LEU A 331 -0.06 -18.48 5.84
C LEU A 331 0.87 -18.35 4.62
N LEU A 332 2.09 -17.85 4.80
CA LEU A 332 3.04 -17.78 3.69
C LEU A 332 3.43 -19.16 3.16
N ASN A 333 3.78 -20.11 4.03
CA ASN A 333 4.25 -21.43 3.60
C ASN A 333 3.16 -22.35 3.04
N GLN A 334 1.88 -22.06 3.31
CA GLN A 334 0.76 -22.76 2.66
C GLN A 334 0.32 -22.08 1.35
N HIS A 335 0.71 -20.82 1.11
CA HIS A 335 0.31 -20.09 -0.08
C HIS A 335 1.01 -20.67 -1.33
N PRO A 336 0.28 -21.19 -2.34
CA PRO A 336 0.88 -21.88 -3.48
C PRO A 336 1.91 -21.03 -4.22
N CYS A 337 1.66 -19.72 -4.37
CA CYS A 337 2.57 -18.84 -5.11
C CYS A 337 3.82 -18.46 -4.34
N PHE A 338 3.77 -18.49 -3.01
CA PHE A 338 4.96 -18.26 -2.19
C PHE A 338 5.85 -19.51 -2.17
N VAL A 339 5.25 -20.70 -2.07
CA VAL A 339 5.97 -21.97 -2.23
C VAL A 339 6.66 -22.02 -3.59
N ARG A 340 5.93 -21.70 -4.66
CA ARG A 340 6.48 -21.65 -6.01
C ARG A 340 7.62 -20.65 -6.15
N LEU A 341 7.44 -19.44 -5.62
CA LEU A 341 8.50 -18.42 -5.61
C LEU A 341 9.78 -18.95 -4.94
N ARG A 342 9.65 -19.61 -3.78
CA ARG A 342 10.80 -20.20 -3.07
C ARG A 342 11.50 -21.28 -3.89
N GLU A 343 10.74 -22.14 -4.58
CA GLU A 343 11.29 -23.17 -5.46
C GLU A 343 12.07 -22.55 -6.62
N ASP A 344 11.46 -21.59 -7.32
CA ASP A 344 12.05 -20.90 -8.47
C ASP A 344 13.32 -20.12 -8.07
N LEU A 345 13.37 -19.54 -6.86
CA LEU A 345 14.57 -18.89 -6.32
C LEU A 345 15.66 -19.89 -5.88
N SER A 346 15.29 -21.12 -5.55
CA SER A 346 16.23 -22.17 -5.09
C SER A 346 16.84 -23.01 -6.21
N GLY A 347 16.37 -22.84 -7.46
CA GLY A 347 16.86 -23.60 -8.63
C GLY A 347 16.49 -25.09 -8.63
N ARG A 348 15.50 -25.51 -7.82
CA ARG A 348 15.05 -26.91 -7.76
C ARG A 348 14.03 -27.22 -8.86
N PRO A 349 14.15 -28.33 -9.61
CA PRO A 349 13.13 -28.76 -10.56
C PRO A 349 11.83 -29.17 -9.86
N THR A 350 10.71 -28.77 -10.46
CA THR A 350 9.32 -28.81 -9.97
C THR A 350 8.78 -30.17 -9.53
N SER A 351 8.03 -30.19 -8.41
CA SER A 351 6.98 -31.19 -8.17
C SER A 351 5.58 -30.59 -8.39
N VAL A 352 4.79 -31.30 -9.19
CA VAL A 352 3.35 -31.34 -9.55
C VAL A 352 2.30 -30.65 -8.61
N LEU A 353 2.56 -29.47 -8.04
CA LEU A 353 1.51 -28.63 -7.46
C LEU A 353 1.01 -27.67 -8.54
N GLY A 354 -0.15 -28.00 -9.11
CA GLY A 354 -0.67 -27.46 -10.37
C GLY A 354 -0.70 -25.93 -10.49
N ASN A 355 -0.21 -25.47 -11.65
CA ASN A 355 -0.59 -24.36 -12.55
C ASN A 355 -1.50 -23.19 -12.08
N ARG A 356 -1.63 -22.86 -10.80
CA ARG A 356 -2.40 -21.67 -10.36
C ARG A 356 -1.57 -20.40 -10.24
N CYS A 357 -0.25 -20.52 -10.07
CA CYS A 357 0.65 -19.37 -9.95
C CYS A 357 1.38 -19.03 -11.25
N HIS A 358 1.40 -19.96 -12.21
CA HIS A 358 1.95 -19.79 -13.55
C HIS A 358 1.03 -20.44 -14.57
N PRO A 359 0.37 -19.65 -15.43
CA PRO A 359 -0.12 -20.14 -16.71
C PRO A 359 0.99 -19.89 -17.75
N GLU A 360 1.75 -20.92 -18.07
CA GLU A 360 2.65 -21.08 -19.23
C GLU A 360 3.28 -19.81 -19.84
N ALA A 361 4.41 -19.37 -19.29
CA ALA A 361 5.49 -18.81 -20.12
C ALA A 361 6.41 -19.98 -20.51
N THR A 362 6.01 -20.77 -21.50
CA THR A 362 6.95 -21.71 -22.13
C THR A 362 8.01 -20.84 -22.83
N PRO A 363 9.30 -20.93 -22.49
CA PRO A 363 10.32 -20.32 -23.32
C PRO A 363 10.28 -21.06 -24.64
N GLN A 364 9.88 -20.40 -25.73
CA GLN A 364 10.18 -20.94 -27.05
C GLN A 364 11.70 -21.04 -27.13
N ALA A 365 12.20 -22.26 -27.26
CA ALA A 365 13.60 -22.53 -27.55
C ALA A 365 14.03 -21.60 -28.70
N SER A 366 15.16 -20.92 -28.53
CA SER A 366 15.74 -20.11 -29.60
C SER A 366 15.74 -20.91 -30.90
N PRO A 367 15.33 -20.33 -32.04
CA PRO A 367 15.48 -21.03 -33.31
C PRO A 367 16.96 -21.39 -33.46
N ALA A 368 17.24 -22.68 -33.61
CA ALA A 368 18.58 -23.18 -33.86
C ALA A 368 19.18 -22.37 -35.03
N PRO A 369 20.47 -22.01 -34.97
CA PRO A 369 21.10 -21.32 -36.09
C PRO A 369 20.92 -22.18 -37.33
N VAL A 370 20.28 -21.61 -38.35
CA VAL A 370 20.17 -22.21 -39.68
C VAL A 370 21.61 -22.50 -40.12
N ALA A 371 21.95 -23.78 -40.17
CA ALA A 371 23.22 -24.23 -40.70
C ALA A 371 23.29 -23.71 -42.15
N ALA A 372 24.26 -22.84 -42.41
CA ALA A 372 24.64 -22.50 -43.76
C ALA A 372 25.09 -23.79 -44.45
N GLU A 373 24.25 -24.34 -45.33
CA GLU A 373 24.68 -25.38 -46.26
C GLU A 373 25.80 -24.80 -47.11
N GLY A 374 27.01 -25.26 -46.80
CA GLY A 374 28.21 -24.97 -47.55
C GLY A 374 28.05 -25.50 -48.97
N GLY A 375 28.18 -24.59 -49.93
CA GLY A 375 28.33 -24.95 -51.34
C GLY A 375 29.52 -25.88 -51.53
N GLN A 376 29.24 -27.11 -51.93
CA GLN A 376 30.25 -28.05 -52.37
C GLN A 376 30.48 -27.85 -53.87
N LYS A 377 31.58 -27.17 -54.20
CA LYS A 377 32.23 -27.28 -55.51
C LYS A 377 32.90 -28.66 -55.60
N GLY A 378 32.72 -29.37 -56.72
CA GLY A 378 33.81 -30.14 -57.31
C GLY A 378 33.49 -31.46 -58.01
N LYS A 379 33.58 -31.40 -59.35
CA LYS A 379 34.17 -32.38 -60.29
C LYS A 379 33.43 -33.70 -60.58
N GLY A 380 33.18 -33.89 -61.87
CA GLY A 380 32.74 -35.11 -62.54
C GLY A 380 32.24 -34.75 -63.93
#